data_AF-A0A2N9M249-F1
#
_entry.id   AF-A0A2N9M249-F1
#
_cell.length_a   1.000
_cell.length_b   1.000
_cell.length_c   1.000
_cell.angle_alpha   90.00
_cell.angle_beta   90.00
_cell.angle_gamma   90.00
#
_symmetry.space_group_name_H-M   'P 1'
#
loop_
_entity.id
_entity.type
_entity.pdbx_description
1 polymer ?
#
loop_
_entity_poly.entity_id
_entity_poly.type
_entity_poly.pdbx_seq_one_letter_code
_entity_poly.pdbx_strand_id
1 'polypeptide(L)'
;MVTQSLRGMTNHGPMHWRGDRNGSLDEPTSQPDGGQFDEALGFKKFNPAFQTLVGRADTLTDSESEMQSLTDFILQVVYPPNPIRNLDNSLTPDQAAGFAQFFQPNTQFTQSCNDCHRLDLNGNRQFGVARPGFFGTMGEINFLTFDPKLPQPLKIPHLRNMYQKVGRFGTGSMDVAGVPLFENRGYPNMGDQMRGFGFLHDGGIDTLFRFLTAFPFSTAASANGFPLGTGGDAMRRQMEEYMMVFDSNMAPIVGQQITPTAGVVASVSPRINLMMARATAGECDLVVKTRLDEGEAGFLFNNAGAFVPDRHGAPSVSFQGLIDMAQDQGLAITFTCAPPGSGVRMALDRNGDGIYDGDSLANHR
;
A
#
# COMPACT_ATOMS: atom_id res chain seq x y z
N MET A 1 -3.85 -14.18 -17.51
CA MET A 1 -3.60 -12.92 -16.79
C MET A 1 -3.16 -13.26 -15.38
N VAL A 2 -2.21 -12.51 -14.82
CA VAL A 2 -1.79 -12.67 -13.43
C VAL A 2 -2.87 -12.19 -12.47
N THR A 3 -3.00 -12.82 -11.30
CA THR A 3 -4.00 -12.42 -10.30
C THR A 3 -3.63 -11.08 -9.65
N GLN A 4 -4.61 -10.18 -9.54
CA GLN A 4 -4.48 -8.95 -8.76
C GLN A 4 -4.75 -9.21 -7.28
N SER A 5 -4.14 -8.42 -6.41
CA SER A 5 -4.41 -8.49 -4.97
C SER A 5 -5.83 -8.00 -4.65
N LEU A 6 -6.44 -8.59 -3.64
CA LEU A 6 -7.69 -8.09 -3.05
C LEU A 6 -7.45 -6.96 -2.04
N ARG A 7 -6.19 -6.63 -1.71
CA ARG A 7 -5.87 -5.55 -0.77
C ARG A 7 -5.99 -4.19 -1.43
N GLY A 8 -6.54 -3.23 -0.69
CA GLY A 8 -6.68 -1.84 -1.10
C GLY A 8 -7.56 -1.72 -2.33
N MET A 9 -8.72 -2.35 -2.34
CA MET A 9 -9.66 -2.28 -3.46
C MET A 9 -10.49 -0.99 -3.42
N THR A 10 -10.91 -0.55 -2.24
CA THR A 10 -11.63 0.72 -2.04
C THR A 10 -10.91 1.89 -2.68
N ASN A 11 -11.69 2.76 -3.31
CA ASN A 11 -11.25 3.99 -3.97
C ASN A 11 -10.41 3.77 -5.24
N HIS A 12 -10.49 2.60 -5.89
CA HIS A 12 -9.73 2.24 -7.08
C HIS A 12 -10.56 1.65 -8.23
N GLY A 13 -11.88 1.82 -8.21
CA GLY A 13 -12.79 1.59 -9.32
C GLY A 13 -12.86 0.14 -9.84
N PRO A 14 -13.11 -0.06 -11.15
CA PRO A 14 -13.47 -1.35 -11.74
C PRO A 14 -12.53 -2.49 -11.36
N MET A 15 -13.05 -3.68 -11.08
CA MET A 15 -12.25 -4.84 -10.69
C MET A 15 -11.84 -5.70 -11.88
N HIS A 16 -10.86 -6.58 -11.65
CA HIS A 16 -10.19 -7.40 -12.67
C HIS A 16 -9.40 -6.57 -13.70
N TRP A 17 -8.45 -7.21 -14.39
CA TRP A 17 -7.58 -6.52 -15.35
C TRP A 17 -8.36 -5.83 -16.47
N ARG A 18 -9.44 -6.43 -16.95
CA ARG A 18 -10.28 -5.86 -18.01
C ARG A 18 -11.22 -4.75 -17.50
N GLY A 19 -11.32 -4.56 -16.18
CA GLY A 19 -12.31 -3.67 -15.59
C GLY A 19 -13.75 -4.13 -15.84
N ASP A 20 -14.00 -5.38 -16.22
CA ASP A 20 -15.32 -5.93 -16.56
C ASP A 20 -16.22 -6.18 -15.33
N ARG A 21 -15.66 -6.04 -14.12
CA ARG A 21 -16.36 -6.25 -12.85
C ARG A 21 -16.56 -4.90 -12.18
N ASN A 22 -17.63 -4.21 -12.54
CA ASN A 22 -17.96 -2.87 -12.09
C ASN A 22 -19.48 -2.65 -12.06
N GLY A 23 -19.94 -1.52 -11.54
CA GLY A 23 -21.35 -1.13 -11.45
C GLY A 23 -21.87 -0.23 -12.58
N SER A 24 -21.11 0.02 -13.66
CA SER A 24 -21.46 1.03 -14.67
C SER A 24 -22.73 0.71 -15.47
N LEU A 25 -23.18 -0.55 -15.47
CA LEU A 25 -24.44 -0.99 -16.07
C LEU A 25 -25.58 -1.06 -15.06
N ASP A 26 -25.28 -0.91 -13.77
CA ASP A 26 -26.25 -0.97 -12.67
C ASP A 26 -26.72 0.45 -12.28
N GLU A 27 -25.82 1.44 -12.33
CA GLU A 27 -26.12 2.82 -11.93
C GLU A 27 -25.18 3.87 -12.58
N PRO A 28 -25.54 5.17 -12.55
CA PRO A 28 -24.71 6.23 -13.11
C PRO A 28 -23.30 6.29 -12.49
N THR A 29 -22.31 6.54 -13.34
CA THR A 29 -20.92 6.63 -12.90
C THR A 29 -20.59 7.98 -12.29
N SER A 30 -20.12 7.98 -11.04
CA SER A 30 -19.62 9.15 -10.31
C SER A 30 -18.56 8.73 -9.29
N GLN A 31 -17.45 9.46 -9.20
CA GLN A 31 -16.49 9.28 -8.10
C GLN A 31 -17.03 10.01 -6.85
N PRO A 32 -16.89 9.44 -5.63
CA PRO A 32 -16.64 8.03 -5.32
C PRO A 32 -17.92 7.18 -5.36
N ASP A 33 -17.77 5.86 -5.31
CA ASP A 33 -18.83 4.90 -4.97
C ASP A 33 -20.07 4.95 -5.87
N GLY A 34 -19.92 5.34 -7.14
CA GLY A 34 -21.00 5.37 -8.13
C GLY A 34 -20.62 4.69 -9.44
N GLY A 35 -21.43 3.73 -9.88
CA GLY A 35 -21.32 3.06 -11.18
C GLY A 35 -19.97 2.34 -11.32
N GLN A 36 -19.11 2.79 -12.25
CA GLN A 36 -17.79 2.16 -12.41
C GLN A 36 -16.90 2.30 -11.16
N PHE A 37 -17.17 3.29 -10.31
CA PHE A 37 -16.42 3.57 -9.10
C PHE A 37 -17.04 2.98 -7.84
N ASP A 38 -18.15 2.24 -7.95
CA ASP A 38 -18.69 1.44 -6.84
C ASP A 38 -17.95 0.08 -6.79
N GLU A 39 -16.99 0.00 -5.87
CA GLU A 39 -16.22 -1.22 -5.65
C GLU A 39 -17.00 -2.33 -4.96
N ALA A 40 -18.07 -2.01 -4.23
CA ALA A 40 -18.94 -3.01 -3.61
C ALA A 40 -19.78 -3.73 -4.68
N LEU A 41 -20.38 -2.99 -5.61
CA LEU A 41 -21.03 -3.55 -6.80
C LEU A 41 -20.03 -4.35 -7.63
N GLY A 42 -18.85 -3.77 -7.90
CA GLY A 42 -17.79 -4.43 -8.67
C GLY A 42 -17.33 -5.77 -8.06
N PHE A 43 -17.12 -5.81 -6.74
CA PHE A 43 -16.69 -7.03 -6.05
C PHE A 43 -17.79 -8.10 -6.03
N LYS A 44 -19.06 -7.72 -5.86
CA LYS A 44 -20.20 -8.65 -5.92
C LYS A 44 -20.32 -9.37 -7.26
N LYS A 45 -19.86 -8.79 -8.37
CA LYS A 45 -19.84 -9.45 -9.70
C LYS A 45 -18.94 -10.69 -9.76
N PHE A 46 -18.13 -10.99 -8.73
CA PHE A 46 -17.35 -12.22 -8.63
C PHE A 46 -18.09 -13.39 -7.97
N ASN A 47 -19.32 -13.21 -7.47
CA ASN A 47 -20.04 -14.28 -6.78
C ASN A 47 -20.14 -15.61 -7.58
N PRO A 48 -20.37 -15.60 -8.92
CA PRO A 48 -20.36 -16.82 -9.73
C PRO A 48 -19.03 -17.62 -9.69
N ALA A 49 -17.91 -16.97 -9.35
CA ALA A 49 -16.61 -17.64 -9.26
C ALA A 49 -16.53 -18.62 -8.07
N PHE A 50 -17.35 -18.45 -7.03
CA PHE A 50 -17.38 -19.38 -5.91
C PHE A 50 -17.84 -20.78 -6.34
N GLN A 51 -18.81 -20.86 -7.24
CA GLN A 51 -19.28 -22.12 -7.80
C GLN A 51 -18.34 -22.60 -8.91
N THR A 52 -18.05 -21.72 -9.88
CA THR A 52 -17.37 -22.10 -11.14
C THR A 52 -15.87 -22.30 -11.03
N LEU A 53 -15.21 -21.68 -10.03
CA LEU A 53 -13.75 -21.74 -9.86
C LEU A 53 -13.34 -22.32 -8.51
N VAL A 54 -13.99 -21.91 -7.42
CA VAL A 54 -13.66 -22.36 -6.06
C VAL A 54 -14.32 -23.70 -5.72
N GLY A 55 -15.35 -24.11 -6.46
CA GLY A 55 -15.99 -25.42 -6.34
C GLY A 55 -17.03 -25.55 -5.22
N ARG A 56 -17.63 -24.44 -4.77
CA ARG A 56 -18.84 -24.52 -3.92
C ARG A 56 -20.01 -25.12 -4.70
N ALA A 57 -20.94 -25.76 -3.99
CA ALA A 57 -22.18 -26.25 -4.59
C ALA A 57 -23.01 -25.10 -5.20
N ASP A 58 -23.05 -23.96 -4.51
CA ASP A 58 -23.78 -22.76 -4.91
C ASP A 58 -22.93 -21.49 -4.75
N THR A 59 -23.37 -20.39 -5.35
CA THR A 59 -22.83 -19.05 -5.08
C THR A 59 -23.07 -18.64 -3.62
N LEU A 60 -22.38 -17.63 -3.13
CA LEU A 60 -22.72 -17.04 -1.83
C LEU A 60 -24.14 -16.46 -1.93
N THR A 61 -24.92 -16.52 -0.86
CA THR A 61 -26.28 -15.98 -0.90
C THR A 61 -26.24 -14.47 -1.05
N ASP A 62 -26.77 -13.95 -2.16
CA ASP A 62 -26.79 -12.51 -2.47
C ASP A 62 -27.72 -11.73 -1.53
N SER A 63 -28.81 -12.37 -1.09
CA SER A 63 -29.91 -11.71 -0.38
C SER A 63 -29.78 -11.73 1.15
N GLU A 64 -28.87 -12.52 1.73
CA GLU A 64 -28.74 -12.69 3.18
C GLU A 64 -27.26 -12.84 3.58
N SER A 65 -26.64 -11.73 4.01
CA SER A 65 -25.37 -11.57 4.73
C SER A 65 -24.04 -12.04 4.10
N GLU A 66 -23.92 -13.17 3.39
CA GLU A 66 -22.59 -13.77 3.11
C GLU A 66 -21.72 -12.93 2.15
N MET A 67 -22.21 -12.66 0.92
CA MET A 67 -21.44 -11.91 -0.06
C MET A 67 -21.26 -10.45 0.37
N GLN A 68 -22.28 -9.88 1.05
CA GLN A 68 -22.18 -8.54 1.63
C GLN A 68 -21.11 -8.49 2.73
N SER A 69 -21.10 -9.43 3.68
CA SER A 69 -20.10 -9.48 4.76
C SER A 69 -18.69 -9.65 4.20
N LEU A 70 -18.53 -10.48 3.18
CA LEU A 70 -17.25 -10.62 2.50
C LEU A 70 -16.83 -9.32 1.80
N THR A 71 -17.77 -8.63 1.15
CA THR A 71 -17.54 -7.32 0.52
C THR A 71 -17.11 -6.28 1.56
N ASP A 72 -17.86 -6.16 2.66
CA ASP A 72 -17.59 -5.22 3.75
C ASP A 72 -16.23 -5.50 4.40
N PHE A 73 -15.89 -6.78 4.59
CA PHE A 73 -14.59 -7.18 5.11
C PHE A 73 -13.45 -6.85 4.13
N ILE A 74 -13.56 -7.27 2.87
CA ILE A 74 -12.44 -7.17 1.94
C ILE A 74 -12.14 -5.73 1.54
N LEU A 75 -13.16 -4.86 1.47
CA LEU A 75 -12.99 -3.44 1.23
C LEU A 75 -12.32 -2.72 2.42
N GLN A 76 -12.31 -3.31 3.62
CA GLN A 76 -11.50 -2.81 4.73
C GLN A 76 -10.03 -3.22 4.65
N VAL A 77 -9.67 -4.23 3.86
CA VAL A 77 -8.29 -4.70 3.77
C VAL A 77 -7.50 -3.73 2.90
N VAL A 78 -6.46 -3.13 3.47
CA VAL A 78 -5.51 -2.26 2.75
C VAL A 78 -4.14 -2.90 2.63
N TYR A 79 -3.26 -2.29 1.83
CA TYR A 79 -1.88 -2.74 1.79
C TYR A 79 -1.15 -2.39 3.09
N PRO A 80 -0.24 -3.28 3.55
CA PRO A 80 0.67 -2.94 4.63
C PRO A 80 1.64 -1.83 4.19
N PRO A 81 2.45 -1.32 5.13
CA PRO A 81 3.57 -0.44 4.82
C PRO A 81 4.49 -1.03 3.76
N ASN A 82 5.10 -0.17 2.95
CA ASN A 82 6.12 -0.60 2.00
C ASN A 82 7.40 -0.97 2.78
N PRO A 83 7.89 -2.22 2.69
CA PRO A 83 9.02 -2.68 3.49
C PRO A 83 10.39 -2.16 3.00
N ILE A 84 10.45 -1.58 1.80
CA ILE A 84 11.70 -1.06 1.20
C ILE A 84 11.87 0.42 1.53
N ARG A 85 10.77 1.15 1.74
CA ARG A 85 10.81 2.59 2.02
C ARG A 85 11.39 2.84 3.41
N ASN A 86 12.17 3.92 3.56
CA ASN A 86 12.77 4.27 4.84
C ASN A 86 11.69 4.50 5.90
N LEU A 87 11.97 4.10 7.15
CA LEU A 87 11.01 4.20 8.26
C LEU A 87 10.66 5.65 8.63
N ASP A 88 11.50 6.62 8.26
CA ASP A 88 11.22 8.06 8.37
C ASP A 88 10.46 8.61 7.16
N ASN A 89 10.00 7.73 6.29
CA ASN A 89 9.28 8.00 5.04
C ASN A 89 10.09 8.79 3.99
N SER A 90 11.40 8.99 4.19
CA SER A 90 12.28 9.67 3.23
C SER A 90 12.55 8.81 1.98
N LEU A 91 12.85 9.49 0.88
CA LEU A 91 13.35 8.87 -0.35
C LEU A 91 14.88 8.99 -0.40
N THR A 92 15.55 7.98 -0.95
CA THR A 92 16.97 8.11 -1.35
C THR A 92 17.10 9.09 -2.53
N PRO A 93 18.32 9.60 -2.83
CA PRO A 93 18.51 10.47 -3.99
C PRO A 93 18.01 9.87 -5.32
N ASP A 94 18.22 8.56 -5.54
CA ASP A 94 17.76 7.88 -6.75
C ASP A 94 16.24 7.71 -6.78
N GLN A 95 15.62 7.37 -5.65
CA GLN A 95 14.17 7.30 -5.54
C GLN A 95 13.52 8.69 -5.73
N ALA A 96 14.15 9.76 -5.24
CA ALA A 96 13.69 11.12 -5.44
C ALA A 96 13.79 11.56 -6.92
N ALA A 97 14.85 11.15 -7.62
CA ALA A 97 14.97 11.36 -9.06
C ALA A 97 13.90 10.59 -9.85
N GLY A 98 13.63 9.33 -9.48
CA GLY A 98 12.54 8.54 -10.06
C GLY A 98 11.16 9.14 -9.78
N PHE A 99 10.93 9.62 -8.56
CA PHE A 99 9.72 10.37 -8.20
C PHE A 99 9.54 11.60 -9.09
N ALA A 100 10.58 12.42 -9.27
CA ALA A 100 10.50 13.59 -10.15
C ALA A 100 10.14 13.20 -11.58
N GLN A 101 10.74 12.14 -12.12
CA GLN A 101 10.42 11.62 -13.45
C GLN A 101 8.98 11.11 -13.56
N PHE A 102 8.41 10.50 -12.51
CA PHE A 102 7.03 10.01 -12.50
C PHE A 102 5.99 11.11 -12.72
N PHE A 103 6.24 12.30 -12.16
CA PHE A 103 5.38 13.48 -12.30
C PHE A 103 5.74 14.35 -13.51
N GLN A 104 6.83 14.04 -14.21
CA GLN A 104 7.26 14.81 -15.36
C GLN A 104 6.25 14.63 -16.52
N PRO A 105 5.69 15.71 -17.09
CA PRO A 105 4.83 15.64 -18.26
C PRO A 105 5.59 15.08 -19.47
N ASN A 106 4.86 14.57 -20.46
CA ASN A 106 5.45 14.08 -21.72
C ASN A 106 6.51 12.98 -21.54
N THR A 107 6.36 12.13 -20.53
CA THR A 107 7.19 10.93 -20.32
C THR A 107 6.63 9.73 -21.07
N GLN A 108 5.33 9.74 -21.37
CA GLN A 108 4.67 8.85 -22.32
C GLN A 108 3.79 9.67 -23.27
N PHE A 109 4.28 9.92 -24.47
CA PHE A 109 3.72 10.85 -25.45
C PHE A 109 3.48 12.23 -24.85
N THR A 110 2.22 12.57 -24.57
CA THR A 110 1.79 13.84 -23.99
C THR A 110 1.43 13.75 -22.51
N GLN A 111 1.60 12.58 -21.88
CA GLN A 111 1.20 12.31 -20.50
C GLN A 111 2.41 12.13 -19.58
N SER A 112 2.20 12.42 -18.29
CA SER A 112 3.04 11.94 -17.19
C SER A 112 2.64 10.50 -16.79
N CYS A 113 3.50 9.79 -16.05
CA CYS A 113 3.09 8.51 -15.47
C CYS A 113 1.93 8.69 -14.48
N ASN A 114 1.93 9.80 -13.73
CA ASN A 114 0.90 10.16 -12.76
C ASN A 114 -0.47 10.47 -13.37
N ASP A 115 -0.55 10.79 -14.66
CA ASP A 115 -1.83 11.11 -15.32
C ASP A 115 -2.76 9.88 -15.36
N CYS A 116 -2.19 8.67 -15.49
CA CYS A 116 -2.93 7.41 -15.34
C CYS A 116 -2.71 6.80 -13.95
N HIS A 117 -1.45 6.64 -13.54
CA HIS A 117 -1.08 6.01 -12.28
C HIS A 117 -1.12 7.01 -11.11
N ARG A 118 -2.25 7.69 -10.91
CA ARG A 118 -2.35 8.79 -9.96
C ARG A 118 -1.86 8.44 -8.55
N LEU A 119 -0.95 9.27 -8.01
CA LEU A 119 -0.58 9.33 -6.61
C LEU A 119 -1.16 10.60 -6.00
N ASP A 120 -2.12 10.44 -5.09
CA ASP A 120 -2.79 11.54 -4.39
C ASP A 120 -3.30 11.02 -3.05
N LEU A 121 -2.62 11.33 -1.95
CA LEU A 121 -2.98 10.85 -0.60
C LEU A 121 -4.32 11.40 -0.08
N ASN A 122 -4.87 12.41 -0.76
CA ASN A 122 -6.13 13.06 -0.41
C ASN A 122 -7.26 12.71 -1.39
N GLY A 123 -7.03 11.79 -2.34
CA GLY A 123 -8.03 11.36 -3.30
C GLY A 123 -9.36 11.01 -2.62
N ASN A 124 -10.44 11.67 -3.04
CA ASN A 124 -11.80 11.54 -2.50
C ASN A 124 -12.00 11.91 -1.02
N ARG A 125 -11.00 12.47 -0.34
CA ARG A 125 -11.13 12.92 1.07
C ARG A 125 -12.27 13.93 1.27
N GLN A 126 -12.50 14.80 0.29
CA GLN A 126 -13.58 15.81 0.33
C GLN A 126 -14.98 15.21 0.42
N PHE A 127 -15.15 13.92 0.10
CA PHE A 127 -16.42 13.20 0.19
C PHE A 127 -16.59 12.44 1.51
N GLY A 128 -15.62 12.53 2.44
CA GLY A 128 -15.70 11.86 3.74
C GLY A 128 -15.51 10.34 3.68
N VAL A 129 -14.90 9.82 2.61
CA VAL A 129 -14.60 8.38 2.50
C VAL A 129 -13.68 7.92 3.63
N ALA A 130 -13.91 6.71 4.14
CA ALA A 130 -13.14 6.17 5.26
C ALA A 130 -11.64 5.96 4.94
N ARG A 131 -11.31 5.76 3.67
CA ARG A 131 -9.95 5.44 3.19
C ARG A 131 -9.60 6.29 1.97
N PRO A 132 -9.31 7.58 2.14
CA PRO A 132 -8.93 8.43 1.02
C PRO A 132 -7.60 7.98 0.42
N GLY A 133 -7.44 8.30 -0.86
CA GLY A 133 -6.15 8.24 -1.55
C GLY A 133 -6.17 7.42 -2.84
N PHE A 134 -5.36 7.87 -3.79
CA PHE A 134 -5.01 7.16 -5.02
C PHE A 134 -3.54 6.76 -4.95
N PHE A 135 -3.24 5.47 -5.13
CA PHE A 135 -1.87 4.96 -4.99
C PHE A 135 -1.43 4.19 -6.24
N GLY A 136 -1.22 4.94 -7.32
CA GLY A 136 -0.76 4.44 -8.59
C GLY A 136 -1.90 4.07 -9.53
N THR A 137 -3.10 4.60 -9.30
CA THR A 137 -4.27 4.40 -10.17
C THR A 137 -5.30 5.49 -9.90
N MET A 138 -5.96 5.95 -10.95
CA MET A 138 -7.12 6.84 -10.87
C MET A 138 -8.46 6.09 -10.85
N GLY A 139 -8.43 4.75 -10.78
CA GLY A 139 -9.63 3.91 -10.73
C GLY A 139 -10.39 3.82 -12.06
N GLU A 140 -9.72 4.07 -13.18
CA GLU A 140 -10.33 4.07 -14.52
C GLU A 140 -9.82 2.93 -15.40
N ILE A 141 -10.56 2.66 -16.48
CA ILE A 141 -10.15 1.78 -17.58
C ILE A 141 -9.45 2.64 -18.61
N ASN A 142 -8.21 2.27 -18.95
CA ASN A 142 -7.47 2.93 -20.01
C ASN A 142 -7.65 2.17 -21.33
N PHE A 143 -7.97 2.92 -22.39
CA PHE A 143 -8.03 2.43 -23.78
C PHE A 143 -6.69 2.56 -24.51
N LEU A 144 -5.73 3.28 -23.93
CA LEU A 144 -4.35 3.43 -24.41
C LEU A 144 -3.41 2.34 -23.89
N THR A 145 -3.96 1.18 -23.51
CA THR A 145 -3.17 0.00 -23.16
C THR A 145 -2.32 -0.40 -24.35
N PHE A 146 -1.03 -0.10 -24.25
CA PHE A 146 -0.05 -0.56 -25.22
C PHE A 146 0.23 -2.05 -24.96
N ASP A 147 -0.78 -2.89 -25.22
CA ASP A 147 -0.62 -4.30 -25.54
C ASP A 147 -0.62 -4.42 -27.06
N PRO A 148 0.56 -4.41 -27.68
CA PRO A 148 0.68 -4.36 -29.13
C PRO A 148 0.39 -5.72 -29.80
N LYS A 149 0.12 -6.79 -29.03
CA LYS A 149 -0.40 -8.05 -29.59
C LYS A 149 -1.93 -8.05 -29.65
N LEU A 150 -2.60 -7.46 -28.67
CA LEU A 150 -4.06 -7.30 -28.60
C LEU A 150 -4.42 -6.03 -27.81
N PRO A 151 -4.54 -4.84 -28.45
CA PRO A 151 -4.96 -3.64 -27.76
C PRO A 151 -6.36 -3.88 -27.18
N GLN A 152 -6.44 -3.88 -25.85
CA GLN A 152 -7.65 -4.21 -25.11
C GLN A 152 -7.77 -3.25 -23.94
N PRO A 153 -8.96 -2.67 -23.66
CA PRO A 153 -9.13 -1.80 -22.51
C PRO A 153 -8.78 -2.56 -21.23
N LEU A 154 -7.94 -1.97 -20.38
CA LEU A 154 -7.60 -2.54 -19.08
C LEU A 154 -7.75 -1.48 -18.00
N LYS A 155 -8.18 -1.92 -16.81
CA LYS A 155 -8.11 -1.12 -15.59
C LYS A 155 -6.66 -0.69 -15.36
N ILE A 156 -6.45 0.60 -15.05
CA ILE A 156 -5.16 1.09 -14.58
C ILE A 156 -4.88 0.44 -13.21
N PRO A 157 -3.88 -0.45 -13.07
CA PRO A 157 -3.60 -1.11 -11.80
C PRO A 157 -2.90 -0.16 -10.83
N HIS A 158 -3.17 -0.30 -9.53
CA HIS A 158 -2.41 0.39 -8.49
C HIS A 158 -0.92 -0.01 -8.52
N LEU A 159 -0.04 0.81 -7.93
CA LEU A 159 1.41 0.54 -7.94
C LEU A 159 1.99 0.08 -6.59
N ARG A 160 1.18 0.05 -5.52
CA ARG A 160 1.62 -0.32 -4.15
C ARG A 160 2.42 -1.61 -4.00
N ASN A 161 2.23 -2.59 -4.88
CA ASN A 161 2.79 -3.94 -4.72
C ASN A 161 3.86 -4.32 -5.74
N MET A 162 4.46 -3.35 -6.43
CA MET A 162 5.51 -3.66 -7.40
C MET A 162 6.65 -4.46 -6.77
N TYR A 163 7.02 -4.15 -5.52
CA TYR A 163 8.04 -4.89 -4.76
C TYR A 163 7.73 -6.37 -4.56
N GLN A 164 6.45 -6.75 -4.64
CA GLN A 164 6.02 -8.13 -4.49
C GLN A 164 6.07 -8.92 -5.79
N LYS A 165 6.44 -8.32 -6.93
CA LYS A 165 6.44 -8.97 -8.27
C LYS A 165 7.83 -9.33 -8.78
N VAL A 166 8.85 -9.25 -7.92
CA VAL A 166 10.23 -9.66 -8.24
C VAL A 166 10.40 -11.18 -8.26
N GLY A 167 11.38 -11.67 -9.02
CA GLY A 167 11.77 -13.09 -9.03
C GLY A 167 11.66 -13.80 -10.38
N ARG A 168 11.16 -13.12 -11.41
CA ARG A 168 11.32 -13.51 -12.82
C ARG A 168 12.44 -12.67 -13.43
N PHE A 169 13.42 -13.31 -14.04
CA PHE A 169 14.53 -12.67 -14.73
C PHE A 169 14.64 -13.20 -16.16
N GLY A 170 14.88 -12.28 -17.09
CA GLY A 170 14.95 -12.62 -18.50
C GLY A 170 13.56 -12.71 -19.12
N THR A 171 13.52 -12.39 -20.41
CA THR A 171 12.38 -12.61 -21.28
C THR A 171 12.91 -12.85 -22.69
N GLY A 172 12.11 -13.39 -23.60
CA GLY A 172 12.51 -13.51 -25.01
C GLY A 172 12.39 -12.17 -25.75
N SER A 173 12.73 -12.14 -27.04
CA SER A 173 12.37 -10.98 -27.87
C SER A 173 10.85 -10.83 -27.90
N MET A 174 10.40 -9.59 -27.74
CA MET A 174 8.99 -9.24 -27.79
C MET A 174 8.84 -8.27 -28.95
N ASP A 175 8.63 -8.84 -30.13
CA ASP A 175 8.52 -8.11 -31.38
C ASP A 175 7.07 -8.13 -31.85
N VAL A 176 6.59 -7.00 -32.37
CA VAL A 176 5.27 -6.90 -33.00
C VAL A 176 5.47 -6.46 -34.45
N ALA A 177 5.01 -7.30 -35.37
CA ALA A 177 5.22 -7.12 -36.81
C ALA A 177 6.70 -6.86 -37.17
N GLY A 178 7.64 -7.49 -36.45
CA GLY A 178 9.08 -7.32 -36.65
C GLY A 178 9.70 -6.07 -36.02
N VAL A 179 8.92 -5.28 -35.27
CA VAL A 179 9.40 -4.12 -34.52
C VAL A 179 9.59 -4.50 -33.04
N PRO A 180 10.81 -4.35 -32.47
CA PRO A 180 11.04 -4.59 -31.05
C PRO A 180 10.24 -3.62 -30.20
N LEU A 181 9.44 -4.14 -29.27
CA LEU A 181 8.65 -3.32 -28.34
C LEU A 181 9.50 -2.70 -27.24
N PHE A 182 10.56 -3.41 -26.86
CA PHE A 182 11.52 -3.06 -25.83
C PHE A 182 12.91 -3.07 -26.46
N GLU A 183 13.83 -2.32 -25.88
CA GLU A 183 15.22 -2.32 -26.36
C GLU A 183 15.81 -3.75 -26.32
N ASN A 184 16.41 -4.18 -27.42
CA ASN A 184 17.11 -5.46 -27.47
C ASN A 184 18.44 -5.33 -26.71
N ARG A 185 18.46 -5.88 -25.50
CA ARG A 185 19.64 -5.92 -24.60
C ARG A 185 20.17 -7.34 -24.39
N GLY A 186 19.87 -8.22 -25.33
CA GLY A 186 20.10 -9.65 -25.19
C GLY A 186 19.03 -10.32 -24.33
N TYR A 187 18.85 -11.61 -24.60
CA TYR A 187 17.89 -12.48 -23.92
C TYR A 187 18.60 -13.74 -23.41
N PRO A 188 19.64 -13.58 -22.56
CA PRO A 188 20.36 -14.73 -22.03
C PRO A 188 19.41 -15.58 -21.18
N ASN A 189 19.67 -16.90 -21.15
CA ASN A 189 19.05 -17.78 -20.18
C ASN A 189 19.54 -17.37 -18.78
N MET A 190 18.60 -17.01 -17.90
CA MET A 190 18.89 -16.50 -16.55
C MET A 190 18.98 -17.61 -15.50
N GLY A 191 18.91 -18.89 -15.91
CA GLY A 191 18.93 -20.05 -15.01
C GLY A 191 17.62 -20.25 -14.27
N ASP A 192 17.67 -20.92 -13.11
CA ASP A 192 16.50 -21.16 -12.28
C ASP A 192 15.93 -19.85 -11.70
N GLN A 193 14.61 -19.72 -11.75
CA GLN A 193 13.89 -18.50 -11.39
C GLN A 193 13.07 -18.71 -10.12
N MET A 194 12.94 -17.65 -9.30
CA MET A 194 12.10 -17.69 -8.11
C MET A 194 10.61 -17.64 -8.44
N ARG A 195 10.24 -17.05 -9.60
CA ARG A 195 8.86 -16.89 -10.07
C ARG A 195 8.73 -17.05 -11.58
N GLY A 196 7.57 -17.54 -12.01
CA GLY A 196 7.22 -17.68 -13.43
C GLY A 196 6.62 -16.44 -14.10
N PHE A 197 6.27 -15.40 -13.33
CA PHE A 197 5.65 -14.16 -13.83
C PHE A 197 6.28 -12.93 -13.17
N GLY A 198 6.27 -11.80 -13.87
CA GLY A 198 6.67 -10.50 -13.35
C GLY A 198 5.56 -9.46 -13.51
N PHE A 199 5.80 -8.49 -14.39
CA PHE A 199 4.95 -7.31 -14.62
C PHE A 199 4.06 -7.46 -15.86
N LEU A 200 3.14 -6.51 -16.04
CA LEU A 200 1.99 -6.53 -16.96
C LEU A 200 0.88 -7.52 -16.57
N HIS A 201 -0.22 -7.43 -17.31
CA HIS A 201 -1.43 -8.21 -17.11
C HIS A 201 -1.26 -9.69 -17.39
N ASP A 202 -0.36 -10.07 -18.29
CA ASP A 202 0.01 -11.43 -18.61
C ASP A 202 1.21 -11.94 -17.78
N GLY A 203 1.90 -11.04 -17.06
CA GLY A 203 3.10 -11.38 -16.28
C GLY A 203 4.36 -11.57 -17.14
N GLY A 204 4.31 -11.17 -18.42
CA GLY A 204 5.35 -11.47 -19.41
C GLY A 204 6.61 -10.61 -19.34
N ILE A 205 6.63 -9.56 -18.52
CA ILE A 205 7.81 -8.68 -18.35
C ILE A 205 8.54 -9.01 -17.06
N ASP A 206 9.86 -9.15 -17.12
CA ASP A 206 10.71 -9.61 -16.02
C ASP A 206 10.97 -8.52 -14.98
N THR A 207 11.30 -7.31 -15.43
CA THR A 207 11.73 -6.20 -14.57
C THR A 207 11.04 -4.89 -14.96
N LEU A 208 10.92 -3.98 -13.99
CA LEU A 208 10.46 -2.62 -14.29
C LEU A 208 11.47 -1.89 -15.16
N PHE A 209 12.77 -2.12 -14.93
CA PHE A 209 13.82 -1.60 -15.80
C PHE A 209 13.55 -1.94 -17.27
N ARG A 210 13.28 -3.21 -17.60
CA ARG A 210 12.97 -3.61 -18.98
C ARG A 210 11.68 -2.99 -19.46
N PHE A 211 10.63 -2.94 -18.64
CA PHE A 211 9.37 -2.28 -19.00
C PHE A 211 9.60 -0.82 -19.45
N LEU A 212 10.47 -0.09 -18.75
CA LEU A 212 10.82 1.31 -19.03
C LEU A 212 11.73 1.49 -20.27
N THR A 213 12.15 0.40 -20.91
CA THR A 213 12.79 0.44 -22.24
C THR A 213 11.77 0.45 -23.38
N ALA A 214 10.46 0.39 -23.09
CA ALA A 214 9.44 0.39 -24.12
C ALA A 214 9.49 1.69 -24.95
N PHE A 215 9.24 1.56 -26.26
CA PHE A 215 9.26 2.68 -27.20
C PHE A 215 8.46 3.92 -26.73
N PRO A 216 7.22 3.80 -26.20
CA PRO A 216 6.46 4.95 -25.72
C PRO A 216 7.13 5.74 -24.60
N PHE A 217 8.01 5.14 -23.82
CA PHE A 217 8.73 5.83 -22.74
C PHE A 217 10.06 6.42 -23.20
N SER A 218 10.45 6.26 -24.46
CA SER A 218 11.74 6.75 -24.96
C SER A 218 11.69 8.19 -25.43
N THR A 219 12.85 8.87 -25.46
CA THR A 219 13.00 10.20 -26.08
C THR A 219 12.64 10.24 -27.58
N ALA A 220 12.53 9.09 -28.24
CA ALA A 220 12.09 9.01 -29.63
C ALA A 220 10.57 9.18 -29.80
N ALA A 221 9.79 8.88 -28.74
CA ALA A 221 8.33 9.00 -28.73
C ALA A 221 7.83 10.15 -27.84
N SER A 222 8.63 10.55 -26.84
CA SER A 222 8.20 11.37 -25.71
C SER A 222 9.25 12.40 -25.38
N ALA A 223 8.89 13.69 -25.34
CA ALA A 223 9.84 14.79 -25.19
C ALA A 223 10.69 14.69 -23.90
N ASN A 224 10.10 14.15 -22.82
CA ASN A 224 10.76 13.92 -21.54
C ASN A 224 10.94 12.43 -21.23
N GLY A 225 10.91 11.57 -22.26
CA GLY A 225 11.15 10.14 -22.12
C GLY A 225 12.59 9.81 -21.69
N PHE A 226 12.85 8.52 -21.47
CA PHE A 226 14.18 7.99 -21.18
C PHE A 226 15.05 7.98 -22.45
N PRO A 227 16.31 8.46 -22.38
CA PRO A 227 17.23 8.36 -23.50
C PRO A 227 17.38 6.91 -23.99
N LEU A 228 17.48 6.74 -25.31
CA LEU A 228 17.68 5.41 -25.91
C LEU A 228 19.02 4.80 -25.50
N GLY A 229 19.03 3.48 -25.36
CA GLY A 229 20.22 2.72 -25.04
C GLY A 229 20.75 3.00 -23.63
N THR A 230 22.04 2.74 -23.42
CA THR A 230 22.68 2.79 -22.10
C THR A 230 22.69 4.19 -21.47
N GLY A 231 22.56 5.24 -22.27
CA GLY A 231 22.50 6.62 -21.79
C GLY A 231 21.28 6.90 -20.91
N GLY A 232 20.20 6.12 -21.04
CA GLY A 232 19.00 6.25 -20.20
C GLY A 232 18.95 5.31 -19.00
N ASP A 233 19.96 4.47 -18.78
CA ASP A 233 19.91 3.39 -17.78
C ASP A 233 19.80 3.90 -16.36
N ALA A 234 20.55 4.95 -16.03
CA ALA A 234 20.49 5.56 -14.72
C ALA A 234 19.06 6.03 -14.39
N MET A 235 18.42 6.74 -15.32
CA MET A 235 17.04 7.23 -15.15
C MET A 235 16.03 6.09 -15.04
N ARG A 236 16.17 5.01 -15.83
CA ARG A 236 15.31 3.83 -15.73
C ARG A 236 15.46 3.11 -14.40
N ARG A 237 16.69 3.00 -13.87
CA ARG A 237 16.94 2.43 -12.54
C ARG A 237 16.37 3.31 -11.43
N GLN A 238 16.54 4.62 -11.51
CA GLN A 238 15.95 5.57 -10.57
C GLN A 238 14.42 5.46 -10.54
N MET A 239 13.79 5.36 -11.71
CA MET A 239 12.35 5.13 -11.82
C MET A 239 11.94 3.76 -11.26
N GLU A 240 12.68 2.68 -11.55
CA GLU A 240 12.46 1.36 -10.96
C GLU A 240 12.55 1.40 -9.44
N GLU A 241 13.59 2.00 -8.87
CA GLU A 241 13.78 2.17 -7.42
C GLU A 241 12.59 2.90 -6.80
N TYR A 242 12.12 3.99 -7.40
CA TYR A 242 10.94 4.71 -6.93
C TYR A 242 9.67 3.84 -6.97
N MET A 243 9.42 3.12 -8.07
CA MET A 243 8.27 2.23 -8.19
C MET A 243 8.28 1.11 -7.14
N MET A 244 9.44 0.68 -6.68
CA MET A 244 9.58 -0.32 -5.61
C MET A 244 9.23 0.24 -4.22
N VAL A 245 9.38 1.55 -4.02
CA VAL A 245 9.02 2.27 -2.76
C VAL A 245 7.73 3.10 -2.88
N PHE A 246 6.88 2.78 -3.85
CA PHE A 246 5.63 3.51 -4.09
C PHE A 246 4.78 3.60 -2.81
N ASP A 247 4.20 4.77 -2.57
CA ASP A 247 3.37 5.04 -1.39
C ASP A 247 2.22 4.04 -1.26
N SER A 248 1.87 3.71 -0.02
CA SER A 248 0.80 2.77 0.35
C SER A 248 -0.19 3.43 1.30
N ASN A 249 -1.27 2.73 1.63
CA ASN A 249 -2.28 3.20 2.59
C ASN A 249 -1.73 3.39 4.01
N MET A 250 -0.56 2.82 4.31
CA MET A 250 0.12 2.95 5.60
C MET A 250 1.55 3.43 5.39
N ALA A 251 1.99 4.36 6.23
CA ALA A 251 3.36 4.84 6.25
C ALA A 251 4.35 3.73 6.68
N PRO A 252 5.62 3.80 6.27
CA PRO A 252 6.64 2.78 6.56
C PRO A 252 6.81 2.43 8.05
N ILE A 253 6.57 3.40 8.94
CA ILE A 253 6.73 3.22 10.39
C ILE A 253 5.66 2.32 11.03
N VAL A 254 4.49 2.15 10.38
CA VAL A 254 3.37 1.40 10.96
C VAL A 254 3.78 -0.07 11.16
N GLY A 255 3.41 -0.66 12.29
CA GLY A 255 3.80 -2.02 12.66
C GLY A 255 5.20 -2.15 13.27
N GLN A 256 6.01 -1.08 13.30
CA GLN A 256 7.25 -1.09 14.08
C GLN A 256 6.93 -1.24 15.57
N GLN A 257 7.64 -2.15 16.22
CA GLN A 257 7.52 -2.45 17.65
C GLN A 257 8.91 -2.51 18.29
N ILE A 258 9.07 -1.85 19.43
CA ILE A 258 10.32 -1.78 20.18
C ILE A 258 10.04 -1.91 21.67
N THR A 259 10.76 -2.80 22.33
CA THR A 259 10.67 -3.02 23.78
C THR A 259 12.01 -2.67 24.44
N PRO A 260 12.22 -1.44 24.93
CA PRO A 260 13.35 -1.16 25.81
C PRO A 260 13.32 -2.04 27.06
N THR A 261 14.50 -2.53 27.42
CA THR A 261 14.82 -3.10 28.73
C THR A 261 16.05 -2.38 29.26
N ALA A 262 16.35 -2.53 30.55
CA ALA A 262 17.52 -1.91 31.19
C ALA A 262 18.84 -2.13 30.41
N GLY A 263 19.00 -3.27 29.74
CA GLY A 263 20.23 -3.61 29.00
C GLY A 263 20.35 -3.04 27.59
N VAL A 264 19.26 -2.57 26.96
CA VAL A 264 19.26 -2.18 25.54
C VAL A 264 18.72 -0.79 25.26
N VAL A 265 18.18 -0.11 26.28
CA VAL A 265 17.48 1.17 26.14
C VAL A 265 18.24 2.20 25.30
N ALA A 266 19.53 2.43 25.58
CA ALA A 266 20.34 3.40 24.84
C ALA A 266 20.42 3.11 23.33
N SER A 267 20.44 1.82 22.95
CA SER A 267 20.51 1.41 21.55
C SER A 267 19.17 1.52 20.82
N VAL A 268 18.05 1.41 21.53
CA VAL A 268 16.70 1.43 20.93
C VAL A 268 16.01 2.79 21.02
N SER A 269 16.44 3.68 21.92
CA SER A 269 15.89 5.04 22.06
C SER A 269 15.86 5.84 20.75
N PRO A 270 16.87 5.79 19.85
CA PRO A 270 16.79 6.46 18.55
C PRO A 270 15.61 5.98 17.69
N ARG A 271 15.27 4.68 17.74
CA ARG A 271 14.10 4.14 17.02
C ARG A 271 12.80 4.61 17.65
N ILE A 272 12.71 4.68 18.98
CA ILE A 272 11.51 5.17 19.67
C ILE A 272 11.30 6.67 19.38
N ASN A 273 12.37 7.46 19.38
CA ASN A 273 12.32 8.87 18.98
C ASN A 273 11.83 9.03 17.54
N LEU A 274 12.26 8.16 16.62
CA LEU A 274 11.72 8.12 15.26
C LEU A 274 10.21 7.80 15.27
N MET A 275 9.77 6.80 16.03
CA MET A 275 8.35 6.44 16.14
C MET A 275 7.51 7.61 16.66
N MET A 276 7.99 8.32 17.69
CA MET A 276 7.34 9.54 18.20
C MET A 276 7.28 10.63 17.12
N ALA A 277 8.38 10.87 16.40
CA ALA A 277 8.42 11.87 15.33
C ALA A 277 7.41 11.55 14.21
N ARG A 278 7.25 10.27 13.84
CA ARG A 278 6.27 9.87 12.81
C ARG A 278 4.84 9.89 13.34
N ALA A 279 4.61 9.59 14.60
CA ALA A 279 3.31 9.77 15.24
C ALA A 279 2.87 11.24 15.25
N THR A 280 3.78 12.16 15.60
CA THR A 280 3.54 13.61 15.50
C THR A 280 3.23 14.06 14.07
N ALA A 281 3.79 13.39 13.05
CA ALA A 281 3.45 13.63 11.64
C ALA A 281 2.10 13.04 11.20
N GLY A 282 1.37 12.35 12.09
CA GLY A 282 0.08 11.71 11.81
C GLY A 282 0.18 10.39 11.04
N GLU A 283 1.36 9.77 10.99
CA GLU A 283 1.61 8.57 10.19
C GLU A 283 1.33 7.25 10.94
N CYS A 284 1.27 7.30 12.26
CA CYS A 284 0.92 6.18 13.12
C CYS A 284 0.30 6.71 14.42
N ASP A 285 -0.48 5.88 15.11
CA ASP A 285 -0.81 6.12 16.51
C ASP A 285 0.23 5.39 17.36
N LEU A 286 1.09 6.13 18.08
CA LEU A 286 2.09 5.50 18.94
C LEU A 286 1.44 5.06 20.25
N VAL A 287 1.40 3.75 20.46
CA VAL A 287 0.86 3.11 21.66
C VAL A 287 1.98 2.46 22.46
N VAL A 288 1.77 2.36 23.76
CA VAL A 288 2.68 1.67 24.69
C VAL A 288 1.89 0.67 25.51
N LYS A 289 2.43 -0.54 25.66
CA LYS A 289 1.87 -1.56 26.55
C LYS A 289 2.95 -2.06 27.51
N THR A 290 2.57 -2.25 28.77
CA THR A 290 3.40 -2.82 29.83
C THR A 290 2.54 -3.61 30.80
N ARG A 291 3.15 -4.32 31.74
CA ARG A 291 2.47 -4.98 32.85
C ARG A 291 2.90 -4.35 34.17
N LEU A 292 1.94 -3.80 34.90
CA LEU A 292 2.07 -3.31 36.27
C LEU A 292 1.48 -4.33 37.25
N ASP A 293 1.62 -4.11 38.56
CA ASP A 293 1.09 -5.02 39.59
C ASP A 293 -0.42 -5.27 39.46
N GLU A 294 -1.17 -4.25 38.99
CA GLU A 294 -2.63 -4.30 38.83
C GLU A 294 -3.08 -4.97 37.52
N GLY A 295 -2.17 -5.25 36.57
CA GLY A 295 -2.50 -5.83 35.27
C GLY A 295 -1.74 -5.22 34.10
N GLU A 296 -2.24 -5.46 32.88
CA GLU A 296 -1.74 -4.75 31.70
C GLU A 296 -2.11 -3.27 31.79
N ALA A 297 -1.18 -2.39 31.47
CA ALA A 297 -1.40 -0.96 31.36
C ALA A 297 -1.05 -0.49 29.94
N GLY A 298 -1.94 0.32 29.38
CA GLY A 298 -1.76 0.94 28.08
C GLY A 298 -1.58 2.45 28.14
N PHE A 299 -0.84 2.98 27.17
CA PHE A 299 -0.67 4.41 27.00
C PHE A 299 -0.73 4.82 25.53
N LEU A 300 -1.34 5.98 25.27
CA LEU A 300 -1.43 6.58 23.94
C LEU A 300 -0.62 7.87 23.87
N PHE A 301 0.28 7.99 22.90
CA PHE A 301 1.02 9.22 22.67
C PHE A 301 0.07 10.35 22.23
N ASN A 302 0.14 11.50 22.91
CA ASN A 302 -0.74 12.64 22.66
C ASN A 302 -0.23 13.61 21.58
N ASN A 303 0.83 13.23 20.85
CA ASN A 303 1.53 14.07 19.87
C ASN A 303 2.14 15.36 20.43
N ALA A 304 2.15 15.55 21.75
CA ALA A 304 2.72 16.69 22.47
C ALA A 304 3.82 16.28 23.46
N GLY A 305 4.43 15.10 23.26
CA GLY A 305 5.57 14.63 24.06
C GLY A 305 5.20 13.83 25.31
N ALA A 306 3.92 13.52 25.51
CA ALA A 306 3.46 12.73 26.66
C ALA A 306 2.52 11.58 26.24
N PHE A 307 2.27 10.68 27.18
CA PHE A 307 1.51 9.46 27.00
C PHE A 307 0.32 9.44 27.95
N VAL A 308 -0.88 9.42 27.40
CA VAL A 308 -2.14 9.34 28.15
C VAL A 308 -2.35 7.90 28.60
N PRO A 309 -2.49 7.61 29.90
CA PRO A 309 -2.75 6.27 30.40
C PRO A 309 -4.19 5.83 30.14
N ASP A 310 -4.41 4.52 30.18
CA ASP A 310 -5.71 3.85 30.15
C ASP A 310 -6.50 3.94 31.48
N ARG A 311 -6.40 5.06 32.19
CA ARG A 311 -7.17 5.33 33.43
C ARG A 311 -7.69 6.77 33.45
N HIS A 312 -8.97 6.97 33.70
CA HIS A 312 -9.55 8.31 33.77
C HIS A 312 -8.97 9.13 34.93
N GLY A 313 -8.55 10.36 34.62
CA GLY A 313 -8.01 11.29 35.62
C GLY A 313 -6.56 11.02 36.04
N ALA A 314 -5.94 9.93 35.57
CA ALA A 314 -4.51 9.71 35.78
C ALA A 314 -3.68 10.69 34.94
N PRO A 315 -2.59 11.25 35.49
CA PRO A 315 -1.74 12.19 34.76
C PRO A 315 -1.02 11.49 33.59
N SER A 316 -0.79 12.23 32.51
CA SER A 316 0.04 11.73 31.40
C SER A 316 1.48 11.49 31.85
N VAL A 317 2.10 10.45 31.30
CA VAL A 317 3.49 10.06 31.57
C VAL A 317 4.41 10.62 30.49
N SER A 318 5.60 11.08 30.85
CA SER A 318 6.59 11.52 29.87
C SER A 318 7.28 10.33 29.19
N PHE A 319 7.93 10.56 28.05
CA PHE A 319 8.79 9.55 27.45
C PHE A 319 9.86 9.05 28.44
N GLN A 320 10.53 9.96 29.16
CA GLN A 320 11.53 9.58 30.15
C GLN A 320 10.92 8.75 31.29
N GLY A 321 9.71 9.07 31.76
CA GLY A 321 9.05 8.27 32.79
C GLY A 321 8.78 6.83 32.37
N LEU A 322 8.42 6.59 31.10
CA LEU A 322 8.31 5.24 30.56
C LEU A 322 9.67 4.53 30.43
N ILE A 323 10.72 5.28 30.11
CA ILE A 323 12.09 4.74 30.07
C ILE A 323 12.59 4.37 31.47
N ASP A 324 12.33 5.21 32.47
CA ASP A 324 12.70 4.96 33.88
C ASP A 324 12.03 3.68 34.40
N MET A 325 10.76 3.42 34.02
CA MET A 325 10.09 2.14 34.31
C MET A 325 10.85 0.93 33.74
N ALA A 326 11.40 1.05 32.52
CA ALA A 326 12.18 -0.02 31.91
C ALA A 326 13.55 -0.23 32.59
N GLN A 327 14.20 0.87 32.98
CA GLN A 327 15.56 0.86 33.55
C GLN A 327 15.58 0.49 35.03
N ASP A 328 14.73 1.13 35.82
CA ASP A 328 14.81 1.06 37.29
C ASP A 328 13.95 -0.09 37.85
N GLN A 329 12.82 -0.37 37.20
CA GLN A 329 11.87 -1.40 37.65
C GLN A 329 11.99 -2.70 36.83
N GLY A 330 12.81 -2.70 35.77
CA GLY A 330 13.00 -3.87 34.91
C GLY A 330 11.76 -4.25 34.10
N LEU A 331 10.81 -3.33 33.92
CA LEU A 331 9.57 -3.60 33.19
C LEU A 331 9.81 -3.67 31.67
N ALA A 332 9.06 -4.54 30.99
CA ALA A 332 9.05 -4.61 29.54
C ALA A 332 8.06 -3.57 28.99
N ILE A 333 8.58 -2.44 28.51
CA ILE A 333 7.78 -1.34 27.97
C ILE A 333 7.75 -1.45 26.46
N THR A 334 6.64 -1.84 25.85
CA THR A 334 6.57 -2.09 24.40
C THR A 334 5.90 -0.94 23.68
N PHE A 335 6.67 -0.21 22.89
CA PHE A 335 6.20 0.84 21.97
C PHE A 335 5.78 0.22 20.65
N THR A 336 4.62 0.59 20.11
CA THR A 336 4.13 0.13 18.81
C THR A 336 3.56 1.30 18.02
N CYS A 337 3.98 1.46 16.76
CA CYS A 337 3.29 2.37 15.83
C CYS A 337 2.07 1.64 15.24
N ALA A 338 0.89 1.86 15.82
CA ALA A 338 -0.36 1.32 15.32
C ALA A 338 -0.83 2.07 14.06
N PRO A 339 -1.70 1.47 13.23
CA PRO A 339 -2.34 2.19 12.13
C PRO A 339 -3.04 3.46 12.63
N PRO A 340 -2.96 4.59 11.90
CA PRO A 340 -3.67 5.82 12.27
C PRO A 340 -5.15 5.58 12.57
N GLY A 341 -5.65 6.18 13.66
CA GLY A 341 -7.01 6.02 14.14
C GLY A 341 -7.27 4.75 14.98
N SER A 342 -6.27 3.88 15.16
CA SER A 342 -6.41 2.65 15.98
C SER A 342 -5.91 2.81 17.42
N GLY A 343 -5.31 3.96 17.76
CA GLY A 343 -4.62 4.20 19.02
C GLY A 343 -5.49 4.04 20.25
N VAL A 344 -6.69 4.63 20.26
CA VAL A 344 -7.64 4.51 21.39
C VAL A 344 -7.98 3.05 21.63
N ARG A 345 -8.37 2.32 20.59
CA ARG A 345 -8.71 0.89 20.69
C ARG A 345 -7.52 0.05 21.15
N MET A 346 -6.31 0.37 20.69
CA MET A 346 -5.13 -0.46 20.99
C MET A 346 -4.47 -0.11 22.33
N ALA A 347 -4.62 1.10 22.82
CA ALA A 347 -3.98 1.58 24.04
C ALA A 347 -4.94 1.72 25.23
N LEU A 348 -6.14 2.25 25.02
CA LEU A 348 -6.98 2.78 26.10
C LEU A 348 -8.25 1.96 26.33
N ASP A 349 -8.90 1.48 25.27
CA ASP A 349 -10.22 0.84 25.33
C ASP A 349 -10.28 -0.32 24.31
N ARG A 350 -9.84 -1.50 24.74
CA ARG A 350 -9.64 -2.64 23.84
C ARG A 350 -10.93 -3.16 23.22
N ASN A 351 -12.03 -3.14 23.98
CA ASN A 351 -13.32 -3.67 23.56
C ASN A 351 -14.22 -2.60 22.91
N GLY A 352 -13.87 -1.31 23.02
CA GLY A 352 -14.57 -0.21 22.40
C GLY A 352 -15.88 0.15 23.10
N ASP A 353 -16.00 -0.13 24.40
CA ASP A 353 -17.23 0.13 25.16
C ASP A 353 -17.29 1.55 25.78
N GLY A 354 -16.23 2.34 25.60
CA GLY A 354 -16.11 3.70 26.12
C GLY A 354 -15.55 3.78 27.54
N ILE A 355 -15.22 2.66 28.17
CA ILE A 355 -14.56 2.58 29.47
C ILE A 355 -13.09 2.22 29.24
N TYR A 356 -12.16 2.94 29.88
CA TYR A 356 -10.76 2.60 29.72
C TYR A 356 -10.43 1.28 30.40
N ASP A 357 -9.49 0.54 29.80
CA ASP A 357 -9.05 -0.78 30.24
C ASP A 357 -8.70 -0.76 31.74
N GLY A 358 -7.90 0.21 32.19
CA GLY A 358 -7.47 0.33 33.59
C GLY A 358 -8.56 0.74 34.58
N ASP A 359 -9.73 1.20 34.11
CA ASP A 359 -10.89 1.52 34.95
C ASP A 359 -11.92 0.36 34.98
N SER A 360 -11.76 -0.64 34.11
CA SER A 360 -12.71 -1.75 33.99
C SER A 360 -12.46 -2.83 35.06
N LEU A 361 -13.52 -3.22 35.78
CA LEU A 361 -13.48 -4.38 36.69
C LEU A 361 -13.28 -5.73 35.96
N ALA A 362 -13.38 -5.72 34.63
CA ALA A 362 -13.26 -6.89 33.77
C ALA A 362 -11.80 -7.32 33.50
N ASN A 363 -10.81 -6.47 33.81
CA ASN A 363 -9.38 -6.75 33.58
C ASN A 363 -8.71 -7.58 34.70
N HIS A 364 -9.48 -8.14 35.63
CA HIS A 364 -9.01 -9.11 36.63
C HIS A 364 -9.11 -10.59 36.20
N ARG A 365 -9.15 -10.91 34.90
CA ARG A 365 -9.08 -12.30 34.41
C ARG A 365 -8.13 -12.49 33.24
#